data_AF-A0A1I6Y5I6-F1
#
_entry.id   AF-A0A1I6Y5I6-F1
#
_cell.length_a   1.000
_cell.length_b   1.000
_cell.length_c   1.000
_cell.angle_alpha   90.00
_cell.angle_beta   90.00
_cell.angle_gamma   90.00
#
_symmetry.space_group_name_H-M   'P 1'
#
loop_
_entity.id
_entity.type
_entity.pdbx_description
1 polymer ?
#
loop_
_entity_poly.entity_id
_entity_poly.type
_entity_poly.pdbx_seq_one_letter_code
_entity_poly.pdbx_strand_id
1 'polypeptide(L)'
;MKLNIRSYSLFFFLISSFVFLFYNVKVSLIYFFVFLAYIFFDNIPINNPIVKRGYVVVLFAFLISYFVRGIILSIFPEFFMFAFFTDYYPNRLDIITSLFDVFIFFTIFSIGFMLSYYSLKKIINIVEFKFSFAKRSWPLLYFNSLTYIFFTLIFIKLILYIIFNAGVKGEEVSTPLVFLLRFIPEDLIFIYAVLLYVKYPDFAKKNWIRIISLVGLMSLSILLTGSKLFILLLLFCFIIVSILFNYKFNVFKFLKLSISIFIILVISFAVSAVIKFQNPSNLFDFVVYVSDYIDSNNFIIILDSISSRFIGLDGYILSKNFVTNGVDEVMSDVYGLQQTLVRVVDYIIPFGKFTDSIGTGKAVSVYVFGFDMDHLFGGALGVFGSLLIGNSTFVEFAVFGYGIFISFIYLLLSRIFDDDLKIIFFYIFSYFLIHSFMSGNFDRLIGLLIIKIVLTIVYIYISFILTKVKLN
;
A
#
# COMPACT_ATOMS: atom_id res chain seq x y z
N MET A 1 -2.18 -29.58 3.41
CA MET A 1 -1.69 -28.97 2.16
C MET A 1 -0.91 -27.70 2.50
N LYS A 2 0.29 -27.49 1.93
CA LYS A 2 1.08 -26.26 2.12
C LYS A 2 1.10 -25.47 0.80
N LEU A 3 0.68 -24.22 0.85
CA LEU A 3 0.59 -23.32 -0.31
C LEU A 3 1.43 -22.07 -0.07
N ASN A 4 1.97 -21.47 -1.14
CA ASN A 4 2.57 -20.13 -1.08
C ASN A 4 1.50 -19.08 -1.46
N ILE A 5 1.82 -17.79 -1.27
CA ILE A 5 0.92 -16.68 -1.56
C ILE A 5 0.41 -16.71 -3.01
N ARG A 6 1.28 -17.05 -3.96
CA ARG A 6 0.95 -17.28 -5.38
C ARG A 6 -0.19 -18.29 -5.54
N SER A 7 -0.09 -19.46 -4.92
CA SER A 7 -1.11 -20.50 -5.00
C SER A 7 -2.43 -20.08 -4.34
N TYR A 8 -2.38 -19.30 -3.25
CA TYR A 8 -3.61 -18.76 -2.64
C TYR A 8 -4.32 -17.77 -3.58
N SER A 9 -3.59 -16.89 -4.28
CA SER A 9 -4.16 -15.97 -5.26
C SER A 9 -4.79 -16.71 -6.45
N LEU A 10 -4.14 -17.77 -6.97
CA LEU A 10 -4.71 -18.61 -8.03
C LEU A 10 -5.99 -19.32 -7.59
N PHE A 11 -5.99 -19.87 -6.37
CA PHE A 11 -7.16 -20.54 -5.81
C PHE A 11 -8.33 -19.58 -5.62
N PHE A 12 -8.05 -18.35 -5.19
CA PHE A 12 -9.06 -17.28 -5.11
C PHE A 12 -9.71 -17.03 -6.47
N PHE A 13 -8.94 -16.76 -7.54
CA PHE A 13 -9.52 -16.50 -8.85
C PHE A 13 -10.32 -17.68 -9.40
N LEU A 14 -9.83 -18.91 -9.19
CA LEU A 14 -10.53 -20.12 -9.61
C LEU A 14 -11.88 -20.24 -8.90
N ILE A 15 -11.89 -20.13 -7.57
CA ILE A 15 -13.14 -20.17 -6.79
C ILE A 15 -14.08 -19.05 -7.21
N SER A 16 -13.58 -17.81 -7.33
CA SER A 16 -14.40 -16.67 -7.74
C SER A 16 -15.03 -16.91 -9.10
N SER A 17 -14.28 -17.42 -10.09
CA SER A 17 -14.82 -17.78 -11.40
C SER A 17 -15.94 -18.82 -11.28
N PHE A 18 -15.74 -19.89 -10.50
CA PHE A 18 -16.77 -20.91 -10.26
C PHE A 18 -18.02 -20.34 -9.57
N VAL A 19 -17.85 -19.52 -8.53
CA VAL A 19 -18.98 -18.88 -7.84
C VAL A 19 -19.77 -18.01 -8.81
N PHE A 20 -19.09 -17.21 -9.64
CA PHE A 20 -19.75 -16.34 -10.59
C PHE A 20 -20.37 -17.07 -11.78
N LEU A 21 -20.00 -18.34 -12.09
CA LEU A 21 -20.71 -19.11 -13.12
C LEU A 21 -22.20 -19.19 -12.81
N PHE A 22 -22.56 -19.29 -11.53
CA PHE A 22 -23.95 -19.40 -11.07
C PHE A 22 -24.67 -18.05 -10.95
N TYR A 23 -23.94 -16.94 -10.84
CA TYR A 23 -24.51 -15.60 -10.67
C TYR A 23 -24.53 -14.77 -11.95
N ASN A 24 -23.41 -14.74 -12.68
CA ASN A 24 -23.26 -13.97 -13.91
C ASN A 24 -22.11 -14.51 -14.77
N VAL A 25 -22.46 -15.13 -15.91
CA VAL A 25 -21.51 -15.75 -16.85
C VAL A 25 -20.46 -14.75 -17.35
N LYS A 26 -20.82 -13.48 -17.60
CA LYS A 26 -19.86 -12.47 -18.07
C LYS A 26 -18.81 -12.15 -17.02
N VAL A 27 -19.23 -11.96 -15.77
CA VAL A 27 -18.31 -11.74 -14.65
C VAL A 27 -17.43 -12.98 -14.47
N SER A 28 -18.02 -14.18 -14.48
CA SER A 28 -17.26 -15.44 -14.39
C SER A 28 -16.16 -15.57 -15.44
N LEU A 29 -16.47 -15.21 -16.70
CA LEU A 29 -15.51 -15.21 -17.79
C LEU A 29 -14.34 -14.26 -17.53
N ILE A 30 -14.58 -13.05 -16.99
CA ILE A 30 -13.51 -12.13 -16.62
C ILE A 30 -12.60 -12.76 -15.57
N TYR A 31 -13.14 -13.31 -14.48
CA TYR A 31 -12.33 -13.97 -13.45
C TYR A 31 -11.58 -15.19 -13.98
N PHE A 32 -12.18 -15.94 -14.91
CA PHE A 32 -11.54 -17.05 -15.59
C PHE A 32 -10.37 -16.59 -16.49
N PHE A 33 -10.55 -15.53 -17.27
CA PHE A 33 -9.48 -14.96 -18.08
C PHE A 33 -8.36 -14.37 -17.23
N VAL A 34 -8.70 -13.75 -16.09
CA VAL A 34 -7.69 -13.29 -15.12
C VAL A 34 -6.92 -14.47 -14.54
N PHE A 35 -7.61 -15.57 -14.19
CA PHE A 35 -6.97 -16.81 -13.75
C PHE A 35 -6.01 -17.37 -14.81
N LEU A 36 -6.44 -17.44 -16.07
CA LEU A 36 -5.61 -17.89 -17.18
C LEU A 36 -4.42 -16.97 -17.42
N ALA A 37 -4.63 -15.66 -17.43
CA ALA A 37 -3.57 -14.66 -17.55
C ALA A 37 -2.56 -14.81 -16.41
N TYR A 38 -3.03 -14.98 -15.17
CA TYR A 38 -2.19 -15.23 -14.02
C TYR A 38 -1.33 -16.48 -14.24
N ILE A 39 -1.92 -17.62 -14.64
CA ILE A 39 -1.16 -18.85 -14.93
C ILE A 39 -0.13 -18.62 -16.03
N PHE A 40 -0.54 -17.99 -17.13
CA PHE A 40 0.31 -17.72 -18.27
C PHE A 40 1.54 -16.92 -17.85
N PHE A 41 1.32 -15.76 -17.22
CA PHE A 41 2.40 -14.86 -16.82
C PHE A 41 3.33 -15.47 -15.76
N ASP A 42 2.81 -16.34 -14.91
CA ASP A 42 3.55 -16.98 -13.83
C ASP A 42 4.43 -18.16 -14.32
N ASN A 43 4.15 -18.64 -15.53
CA ASN A 43 4.94 -19.62 -16.27
C ASN A 43 5.92 -18.97 -17.26
N ILE A 44 5.90 -17.64 -17.42
CA ILE A 44 6.90 -16.94 -18.24
C ILE A 44 8.28 -17.13 -17.62
N PRO A 45 9.32 -17.45 -18.42
CA PRO A 45 10.69 -17.62 -17.95
C PRO A 45 11.35 -16.27 -17.64
N ILE A 46 10.91 -15.65 -16.54
CA ILE A 46 11.65 -14.59 -15.85
C ILE A 46 12.72 -15.26 -14.99
N ASN A 47 13.95 -15.24 -15.46
CA ASN A 47 15.09 -15.87 -14.79
C ASN A 47 15.53 -15.09 -13.55
N ASN A 48 15.24 -13.78 -13.50
CA ASN A 48 15.62 -12.95 -12.36
C ASN A 48 14.59 -13.10 -11.23
N PRO A 49 14.95 -13.67 -10.07
CA PRO A 49 14.00 -13.96 -9.00
C PRO A 49 13.40 -12.69 -8.42
N ILE A 50 14.13 -11.59 -8.33
CA ILE A 50 13.62 -10.31 -7.80
C ILE A 50 12.54 -9.75 -8.71
N VAL A 51 12.79 -9.71 -10.02
CA VAL A 51 11.81 -9.26 -11.01
C VAL A 51 10.58 -10.17 -11.01
N LYS A 52 10.79 -11.50 -10.92
CA LYS A 52 9.70 -12.47 -10.84
C LYS A 52 8.84 -12.26 -9.58
N ARG A 53 9.47 -12.05 -8.42
CA ARG A 53 8.74 -11.74 -7.18
C ARG A 53 8.06 -10.39 -7.23
N GLY A 54 8.69 -9.39 -7.82
CA GLY A 54 8.10 -8.07 -8.05
C GLY A 54 6.85 -8.15 -8.91
N TYR A 55 6.89 -8.97 -9.96
CA TYR A 55 5.71 -9.24 -10.78
C TYR A 55 4.57 -9.91 -9.98
N VAL A 56 4.88 -10.85 -9.07
CA VAL A 56 3.87 -11.43 -8.17
C VAL A 56 3.25 -10.35 -7.26
N VAL A 57 4.03 -9.37 -6.79
CA VAL A 57 3.50 -8.23 -6.02
C VAL A 57 2.56 -7.39 -6.89
N VAL A 58 2.89 -7.15 -8.15
CA VAL A 58 1.99 -6.45 -9.09
C VAL A 58 0.66 -7.18 -9.25
N LEU A 59 0.72 -8.50 -9.49
CA LEU A 59 -0.49 -9.32 -9.62
C LEU A 59 -1.37 -9.22 -8.37
N PHE A 60 -0.74 -9.24 -7.19
CA PHE A 60 -1.41 -9.10 -5.90
C PHE A 60 -2.01 -7.69 -5.70
N ALA A 61 -1.29 -6.64 -6.09
CA ALA A 61 -1.77 -5.26 -6.04
C ALA A 61 -3.02 -5.07 -6.91
N PHE A 62 -2.97 -5.60 -8.13
CA PHE A 62 -4.05 -5.54 -9.10
C PHE A 62 -5.29 -6.31 -8.61
N LEU A 63 -5.09 -7.54 -8.10
CA LEU A 63 -6.14 -8.35 -7.46
C LEU A 63 -6.89 -7.56 -6.39
N ILE A 64 -6.16 -7.03 -5.40
CA ILE A 64 -6.76 -6.38 -4.23
C ILE A 64 -7.43 -5.06 -4.61
N SER A 65 -6.83 -4.29 -5.51
CA SER A 65 -7.33 -2.95 -5.85
C SER A 65 -8.57 -3.00 -6.73
N TYR A 66 -8.65 -3.96 -7.67
CA TYR A 66 -9.70 -3.93 -8.68
C TYR A 66 -10.66 -5.12 -8.61
N PHE A 67 -10.17 -6.35 -8.47
CA PHE A 67 -11.05 -7.52 -8.56
C PHE A 67 -11.75 -7.87 -7.26
N VAL A 68 -11.09 -7.79 -6.10
CA VAL A 68 -11.78 -8.05 -4.82
C VAL A 68 -13.01 -7.15 -4.68
N ARG A 69 -12.89 -5.87 -5.04
CA ARG A 69 -14.01 -4.94 -5.05
C ARG A 69 -15.04 -5.26 -6.14
N GLY A 70 -14.58 -5.68 -7.32
CA GLY A 70 -15.44 -6.17 -8.40
C GLY A 70 -16.37 -7.30 -8.00
N ILE A 71 -15.95 -8.23 -7.14
CA ILE A 71 -16.80 -9.30 -6.61
C ILE A 71 -17.98 -8.71 -5.85
N ILE A 72 -17.68 -7.79 -4.92
CA ILE A 72 -18.68 -7.18 -4.04
C ILE A 72 -19.69 -6.41 -4.87
N LEU A 73 -19.23 -5.53 -5.76
CA LEU A 73 -20.10 -4.70 -6.59
C LEU A 73 -20.93 -5.52 -7.60
N SER A 74 -20.38 -6.64 -8.10
CA SER A 74 -21.12 -7.50 -9.04
C SER A 74 -22.32 -8.20 -8.38
N ILE A 75 -22.24 -8.47 -7.07
CA ILE A 75 -23.31 -9.12 -6.31
C ILE A 75 -24.25 -8.06 -5.70
N PHE A 76 -23.66 -7.01 -5.12
CA PHE A 76 -24.34 -5.92 -4.43
C PHE A 76 -23.94 -4.57 -5.05
N PRO A 77 -24.47 -4.21 -6.23
CA PRO A 77 -24.21 -2.91 -6.86
C PRO A 77 -24.56 -1.72 -5.96
N GLU A 78 -25.54 -1.87 -5.08
CA GLU A 78 -25.95 -0.89 -4.06
C GLU A 78 -24.84 -0.58 -3.04
N PHE A 79 -23.84 -1.45 -2.89
CA PHE A 79 -22.66 -1.17 -2.08
C PHE A 79 -21.64 -0.29 -2.81
N PHE A 80 -21.96 0.17 -4.02
CA PHE A 80 -21.25 1.27 -4.64
C PHE A 80 -21.47 2.53 -3.81
N MET A 81 -20.41 2.88 -3.10
CA MET A 81 -20.47 3.87 -2.04
C MET A 81 -20.87 5.26 -2.53
N PHE A 82 -20.58 5.58 -3.79
CA PHE A 82 -20.88 6.90 -4.35
C PHE A 82 -22.34 7.09 -4.75
N ALA A 83 -23.17 6.05 -4.72
CA ALA A 83 -24.56 6.18 -5.12
C ALA A 83 -25.35 7.11 -4.19
N PHE A 84 -24.97 7.18 -2.91
CA PHE A 84 -25.51 8.14 -1.94
C PHE A 84 -25.15 9.60 -2.21
N PHE A 85 -24.12 9.84 -3.02
CA PHE A 85 -23.53 11.16 -3.16
C PHE A 85 -23.63 11.68 -4.61
N THR A 86 -23.58 10.81 -5.63
CA THR A 86 -23.59 11.17 -7.07
C THR A 86 -24.96 11.06 -7.72
N ASP A 87 -25.99 10.61 -6.99
CA ASP A 87 -27.27 10.14 -7.55
C ASP A 87 -27.09 9.09 -8.68
N TYR A 88 -25.89 8.52 -8.82
CA TYR A 88 -25.51 7.56 -9.83
C TYR A 88 -25.27 6.20 -9.19
N TYR A 89 -26.17 5.27 -9.47
CA TYR A 89 -25.99 3.86 -9.17
C TYR A 89 -25.42 3.18 -10.43
N PRO A 90 -24.16 2.69 -10.42
CA PRO A 90 -23.63 1.96 -11.55
C PRO A 90 -24.50 0.75 -11.77
N ASN A 91 -25.04 0.64 -12.97
CA ASN A 91 -25.80 -0.55 -13.31
C ASN A 91 -24.81 -1.74 -13.43
N ARG A 92 -25.34 -2.96 -13.44
CA ARG A 92 -24.50 -4.16 -13.55
C ARG A 92 -23.64 -4.17 -14.83
N LEU A 93 -24.08 -3.52 -15.91
CA LEU A 93 -23.35 -3.42 -17.16
C LEU A 93 -22.13 -2.50 -17.03
N ASP A 94 -22.24 -1.40 -16.29
CA ASP A 94 -21.14 -0.46 -16.02
C ASP A 94 -20.04 -1.15 -15.20
N ILE A 95 -20.42 -1.99 -14.24
CA ILE A 95 -19.49 -2.81 -13.45
C ILE A 95 -18.78 -3.84 -14.34
N ILE A 96 -19.54 -4.54 -15.19
CA ILE A 96 -18.98 -5.55 -16.11
C ILE A 96 -18.02 -4.92 -17.11
N THR A 97 -18.42 -3.82 -17.76
CA THR A 97 -17.56 -3.12 -18.73
C THR A 97 -16.30 -2.59 -18.05
N SER A 98 -16.42 -2.01 -16.86
CA SER A 98 -15.26 -1.52 -16.11
C SER A 98 -14.31 -2.65 -15.71
N LEU A 99 -14.83 -3.81 -15.35
CA LEU A 99 -14.00 -5.00 -15.08
C LEU A 99 -13.27 -5.51 -16.34
N PHE A 100 -13.92 -5.43 -17.51
CA PHE A 100 -13.28 -5.73 -18.79
C PHE A 100 -12.18 -4.72 -19.14
N ASP A 101 -12.46 -3.42 -19.01
CA ASP A 101 -11.48 -2.36 -19.28
C ASP A 101 -10.24 -2.52 -18.39
N VAL A 102 -10.47 -2.76 -17.10
CA VAL A 102 -9.40 -3.01 -16.12
C VAL A 102 -8.59 -4.27 -16.48
N PHE A 103 -9.24 -5.34 -16.95
CA PHE A 103 -8.54 -6.52 -17.45
C PHE A 103 -7.68 -6.23 -18.70
N ILE A 104 -8.18 -5.41 -19.62
CA ILE A 104 -7.42 -4.96 -20.80
C ILE A 104 -6.19 -4.15 -20.35
N PHE A 105 -6.37 -3.18 -19.45
CA PHE A 105 -5.27 -2.40 -18.90
C PHE A 105 -4.23 -3.25 -18.19
N PHE A 106 -4.64 -4.30 -17.48
CA PHE A 106 -3.70 -5.25 -16.91
C PHE A 106 -2.91 -6.02 -17.95
N THR A 107 -3.55 -6.42 -19.04
CA THR A 107 -2.87 -7.10 -20.16
C THR A 107 -1.83 -6.16 -20.76
N ILE A 108 -2.21 -4.91 -21.05
CA ILE A 108 -1.32 -3.88 -21.61
C ILE A 108 -0.15 -3.58 -20.66
N PHE A 109 -0.43 -3.37 -19.38
CA PHE A 109 0.58 -3.20 -18.34
C PHE A 109 1.57 -4.38 -18.34
N SER A 110 1.05 -5.60 -18.38
CA SER A 110 1.84 -6.82 -18.30
C SER A 110 2.73 -6.99 -19.54
N ILE A 111 2.23 -6.63 -20.72
CA ILE A 111 3.02 -6.60 -21.96
C ILE A 111 4.16 -5.58 -21.82
N GLY A 112 3.88 -4.35 -21.35
CA GLY A 112 4.91 -3.34 -21.12
C GLY A 112 5.98 -3.79 -20.11
N PHE A 113 5.56 -4.43 -19.02
CA PHE A 113 6.45 -5.00 -18.02
C PHE A 113 7.37 -6.06 -18.62
N MET A 114 6.81 -7.01 -19.38
CA MET A 114 7.53 -8.13 -19.96
C MET A 114 8.49 -7.68 -21.07
N LEU A 115 8.04 -6.83 -21.98
CA LEU A 115 8.88 -6.29 -23.06
C LEU A 115 10.08 -5.53 -22.51
N SER A 116 9.87 -4.68 -21.50
CA SER A 116 10.93 -3.98 -20.78
C SER A 116 11.92 -4.97 -20.16
N TYR A 117 11.43 -6.01 -19.47
CA TYR A 117 12.28 -7.03 -18.87
C TYR A 117 13.16 -7.73 -19.91
N TYR A 118 12.57 -8.23 -21.00
CA TYR A 118 13.31 -8.98 -22.03
C TYR A 118 14.29 -8.12 -22.83
N SER A 119 13.98 -6.84 -23.01
CA SER A 119 14.84 -5.90 -23.73
C SER A 119 15.99 -5.42 -22.85
N LEU A 120 15.69 -4.97 -21.63
CA LEU A 120 16.66 -4.36 -20.73
C LEU A 120 17.54 -5.37 -20.01
N LYS A 121 17.11 -6.64 -19.84
CA LYS A 121 17.95 -7.69 -19.24
C LYS A 121 19.26 -7.95 -20.00
N LYS A 122 19.30 -7.62 -21.30
CA LYS A 122 20.52 -7.78 -22.12
C LYS A 122 21.50 -6.63 -21.92
N ILE A 123 20.98 -5.44 -21.66
CA ILE A 123 21.77 -4.22 -21.46
C ILE A 123 22.31 -4.19 -20.03
N ILE A 124 21.50 -4.65 -19.08
CA ILE A 124 21.85 -4.72 -17.67
C ILE A 124 22.38 -6.14 -17.42
N ASN A 125 23.71 -6.33 -17.40
CA ASN A 125 24.33 -7.63 -17.08
C ASN A 125 23.74 -8.20 -15.78
N ILE A 126 22.83 -9.18 -15.91
CA ILE A 126 22.15 -9.80 -14.78
C ILE A 126 23.11 -10.83 -14.18
N VAL A 127 23.71 -10.49 -13.04
CA VAL A 127 24.40 -11.49 -12.20
C VAL A 127 23.33 -12.40 -11.61
N GLU A 128 23.47 -13.72 -11.79
CA GLU A 128 22.58 -14.70 -11.19
C GLU A 128 22.52 -14.54 -9.67
N PHE A 129 21.31 -14.37 -9.15
CA PHE A 129 21.07 -14.11 -7.75
C PHE A 129 21.00 -15.42 -6.95
N LYS A 130 21.87 -15.58 -5.96
CA LYS A 130 21.77 -16.60 -4.91
C LYS A 130 21.69 -15.90 -3.57
N PHE A 131 20.61 -16.12 -2.82
CA PHE A 131 20.51 -15.64 -1.44
C PHE A 131 21.68 -16.20 -0.63
N SER A 132 22.52 -15.32 -0.09
CA SER A 132 23.59 -15.73 0.81
C SER A 132 23.24 -15.32 2.24
N PHE A 133 23.29 -16.28 3.16
CA PHE A 133 23.21 -16.01 4.59
C PHE A 133 24.59 -15.59 5.09
N ALA A 134 25.09 -14.45 4.61
CA ALA A 134 26.37 -13.93 5.06
C ALA A 134 26.29 -13.62 6.57
N LYS A 135 27.23 -14.18 7.35
CA LYS A 135 27.28 -14.02 8.82
C LYS A 135 27.60 -12.58 9.29
N ARG A 136 27.96 -11.66 8.38
CA ARG A 136 28.29 -10.25 8.65
C ARG A 136 27.58 -9.30 7.68
N SER A 137 26.24 -9.33 7.66
CA SER A 137 25.46 -8.35 6.91
C SER A 137 25.29 -7.04 7.70
N TRP A 138 25.04 -5.94 6.97
CA TRP A 138 24.91 -4.61 7.58
C TRP A 138 23.88 -4.53 8.74
N PRO A 139 22.69 -5.17 8.70
CA PRO A 139 21.70 -5.05 9.77
C PRO A 139 22.18 -5.66 11.08
N LEU A 140 23.05 -6.69 11.00
CA LEU A 140 23.64 -7.37 12.14
C LEU A 140 24.83 -6.60 12.70
N LEU A 141 25.71 -6.11 11.81
CA LEU A 141 26.89 -5.33 12.20
C LEU A 141 26.51 -4.03 12.91
N TYR A 142 25.43 -3.40 12.45
CA TYR A 142 24.98 -2.09 12.95
C TYR A 142 23.73 -2.18 13.84
N PHE A 143 23.38 -3.37 14.34
CA PHE A 143 22.15 -3.61 15.08
C PHE A 143 21.94 -2.64 16.25
N ASN A 144 22.97 -2.46 17.08
CA ASN A 144 22.87 -1.57 18.24
C ASN A 144 22.60 -0.13 17.78
N SER A 145 23.42 0.38 16.87
CA SER A 145 23.32 1.76 16.35
C SER A 145 21.95 2.03 15.72
N LEU A 146 21.45 1.12 14.88
CA LEU A 146 20.12 1.21 14.27
C LEU A 146 19.00 1.18 15.30
N THR A 147 19.08 0.25 16.25
CA THR A 147 18.09 0.12 17.31
C THR A 147 18.00 1.41 18.13
N TYR A 148 19.14 2.02 18.46
CA TYR A 148 19.16 3.31 19.17
C TYR A 148 18.54 4.44 18.33
N ILE A 149 18.92 4.55 17.05
CA ILE A 149 18.34 5.55 16.14
C ILE A 149 16.82 5.41 16.09
N PHE A 150 16.30 4.19 15.93
CA PHE A 150 14.86 3.97 15.88
C PHE A 150 14.17 4.27 17.20
N PHE A 151 14.74 3.93 18.35
CA PHE A 151 14.17 4.35 19.63
C PHE A 151 14.12 5.86 19.76
N THR A 152 15.21 6.56 19.43
CA THR A 152 15.25 8.03 19.47
C THR A 152 14.17 8.63 18.58
N LEU A 153 13.98 8.11 17.36
CA LEU A 153 12.94 8.58 16.45
C LEU A 153 11.52 8.30 17.00
N ILE A 154 11.29 7.14 17.61
CA ILE A 154 9.99 6.84 18.26
C ILE A 154 9.73 7.80 19.42
N PHE A 155 10.73 8.09 20.25
CA PHE A 155 10.60 9.06 21.34
C PHE A 155 10.34 10.47 20.82
N ILE A 156 11.04 10.91 19.77
CA ILE A 156 10.76 12.19 19.10
C ILE A 156 9.31 12.23 18.60
N LYS A 157 8.83 11.15 17.97
CA LYS A 157 7.44 11.05 17.53
C LYS A 157 6.45 11.21 18.69
N LEU A 158 6.68 10.49 19.79
CA LEU A 158 5.83 10.56 20.97
C LEU A 158 5.84 11.96 21.60
N ILE A 159 7.00 12.62 21.65
CA ILE A 159 7.12 14.01 22.12
C ILE A 159 6.32 14.95 21.21
N LEU A 160 6.47 14.83 19.88
CA LEU A 160 5.72 15.61 18.91
C LEU A 160 4.20 15.43 19.07
N TYR A 161 3.76 14.20 19.35
CA TYR A 161 2.36 13.90 19.64
C TYR A 161 1.91 14.48 20.99
N ILE A 162 2.55 14.13 22.10
CA ILE A 162 2.10 14.48 23.46
C ILE A 162 2.17 15.99 23.72
N ILE A 163 3.24 16.65 23.27
CA ILE A 163 3.50 18.06 23.60
C ILE A 163 2.91 19.00 22.55
N PHE A 164 2.98 18.63 21.26
CA PHE A 164 2.63 19.54 20.17
C PHE A 164 1.35 19.13 19.42
N ASN A 165 0.66 18.08 19.87
CA ASN A 165 -0.51 17.48 19.21
C ASN A 165 -0.26 17.20 17.71
N ALA A 166 1.01 16.99 17.32
CA ALA A 166 1.38 16.88 15.92
C ALA A 166 0.98 15.49 15.40
N GLY A 167 0.14 15.46 14.37
CA GLY A 167 -0.23 14.23 13.67
C GLY A 167 -1.47 13.49 14.21
N VAL A 168 -2.27 14.13 15.08
CA VAL A 168 -3.57 13.59 15.50
C VAL A 168 -4.58 13.72 14.37
N LYS A 169 -5.20 12.60 13.99
CA LYS A 169 -6.23 12.61 12.93
C LYS A 169 -7.53 13.21 13.46
N GLY A 170 -8.03 14.28 12.84
CA GLY A 170 -9.33 14.90 13.16
C GLY A 170 -9.21 16.29 13.79
N GLU A 171 -8.09 16.58 14.43
CA GLU A 171 -7.70 17.91 14.92
C GLU A 171 -6.44 18.34 14.17
N GLU A 172 -6.52 18.46 12.84
CA GLU A 172 -5.41 18.99 12.03
C GLU A 172 -5.26 20.51 12.28
N VAL A 173 -5.02 20.90 13.53
CA VAL A 173 -4.31 22.14 13.81
C VAL A 173 -2.98 21.97 13.11
N SER A 174 -2.79 22.73 12.03
CA SER A 174 -1.60 22.70 11.19
C SER A 174 -0.39 23.18 11.98
N THR A 175 0.08 22.38 12.93
CA THR A 175 1.28 22.71 13.68
C THR A 175 2.44 22.68 12.69
N PRO A 176 3.27 23.73 12.64
CA PRO A 176 4.38 23.81 11.69
C PRO A 176 5.41 22.71 11.90
N LEU A 177 5.26 21.85 12.91
CA LEU A 177 6.13 20.71 13.22
C LEU A 177 5.68 19.38 12.59
N VAL A 178 4.48 19.29 11.98
CA VAL A 178 3.98 18.04 11.36
C VAL A 178 4.92 17.52 10.27
N PHE A 179 5.68 18.39 9.58
CA PHE A 179 6.66 17.93 8.59
C PHE A 179 7.76 17.05 9.19
N LEU A 180 8.10 17.22 10.48
CA LEU A 180 9.11 16.40 11.15
C LEU A 180 8.70 14.92 11.23
N LEU A 181 7.39 14.65 11.31
CA LEU A 181 6.86 13.30 11.31
C LEU A 181 7.15 12.56 10.00
N ARG A 182 7.37 13.28 8.88
CA ARG A 182 7.74 12.67 7.59
C ARG A 182 9.12 12.03 7.61
N PHE A 183 10.00 12.46 8.52
CA PHE A 183 11.34 11.90 8.67
C PHE A 183 11.39 10.64 9.54
N ILE A 184 10.25 10.17 10.07
CA ILE A 184 10.16 8.99 10.92
C ILE A 184 9.58 7.84 10.07
N PRO A 185 10.40 6.93 9.52
CA PRO A 185 9.91 5.91 8.60
C PRO A 185 9.38 4.70 9.38
N GLU A 186 8.10 4.78 9.71
CA GLU A 186 7.34 3.74 10.41
C GLU A 186 7.54 2.36 9.78
N ASP A 187 7.43 2.31 8.46
CA ASP A 187 7.49 1.12 7.64
C ASP A 187 8.90 0.48 7.66
N LEU A 188 9.95 1.30 7.74
CA LEU A 188 11.33 0.83 7.82
C LEU A 188 11.59 0.07 9.13
N ILE A 189 11.01 0.53 10.25
CA ILE A 189 11.12 -0.16 11.55
C ILE A 189 10.47 -1.54 11.49
N PHE A 190 9.26 -1.64 10.91
CA PHE A 190 8.57 -2.93 10.79
C PHE A 190 9.31 -3.89 9.86
N ILE A 191 9.75 -3.45 8.67
CA ILE A 191 10.47 -4.34 7.75
C ILE A 191 11.82 -4.79 8.32
N TYR A 192 12.51 -3.91 9.06
CA TYR A 192 13.75 -4.25 9.77
C TYR A 192 13.51 -5.36 10.82
N ALA A 193 12.48 -5.22 11.65
CA ALA A 193 12.13 -6.22 12.65
C ALA A 193 11.75 -7.58 12.02
N VAL A 194 10.93 -7.56 10.96
CA VAL A 194 10.52 -8.79 10.25
C VAL A 194 11.71 -9.44 9.54
N LEU A 195 12.62 -8.65 8.94
CA LEU A 195 13.84 -9.15 8.34
C LEU A 195 14.70 -9.90 9.36
N LEU A 196 14.93 -9.31 10.53
CA LEU A 196 15.69 -9.96 11.61
C LEU A 196 15.03 -11.27 12.05
N TYR A 197 13.71 -11.27 12.25
CA TYR A 197 12.98 -12.46 12.68
C TYR A 197 13.01 -13.60 11.65
N VAL A 198 12.83 -13.28 10.36
CA VAL A 198 12.72 -14.30 9.30
C VAL A 198 14.09 -14.78 8.81
N LYS A 199 15.03 -13.86 8.55
CA LYS A 199 16.33 -14.19 7.96
C LYS A 199 17.37 -14.57 9.00
N TYR A 200 17.27 -14.04 10.22
CA TYR A 200 18.27 -14.22 11.30
C TYR A 200 17.62 -14.72 12.61
N PRO A 201 16.94 -15.89 12.60
CA PRO A 201 16.10 -16.34 13.72
C PRO A 201 16.88 -16.51 15.02
N ASP A 202 18.12 -17.00 14.99
CA ASP A 202 18.92 -17.19 16.21
C ASP A 202 19.36 -15.86 16.83
N PHE A 203 19.68 -14.86 15.99
CA PHE A 203 19.97 -13.51 16.45
C PHE A 203 18.72 -12.84 17.03
N ALA A 204 17.58 -13.00 16.34
CA ALA A 204 16.30 -12.46 16.79
C ALA A 204 15.86 -13.08 18.12
N LYS A 205 16.05 -14.40 18.30
CA LYS A 205 15.77 -15.08 19.58
C LYS A 205 16.63 -14.55 20.72
N LYS A 206 17.90 -14.21 20.50
CA LYS A 206 18.76 -13.63 21.53
C LYS A 206 18.36 -12.19 21.87
N ASN A 207 17.88 -11.43 20.89
CA ASN A 207 17.53 -10.01 21.02
C ASN A 207 16.02 -9.75 21.04
N TRP A 208 15.21 -10.76 21.39
CA TRP A 208 13.77 -10.74 21.20
C TRP A 208 13.10 -9.58 21.94
N ILE A 209 13.55 -9.26 23.16
CA ILE A 209 13.03 -8.13 23.95
C ILE A 209 13.18 -6.81 23.19
N ARG A 210 14.35 -6.54 22.61
CA ARG A 210 14.62 -5.30 21.87
C ARG A 210 13.81 -5.20 20.58
N ILE A 211 13.63 -6.32 19.89
CA ILE A 211 12.85 -6.36 18.64
C ILE A 211 11.36 -6.16 18.95
N ILE A 212 10.84 -6.84 19.97
CA ILE A 212 9.44 -6.69 20.40
C ILE A 212 9.20 -5.27 20.93
N SER A 213 10.11 -4.68 21.69
CA SER A 213 9.93 -3.32 22.19
C SER A 213 9.97 -2.28 21.06
N LEU A 214 10.82 -2.45 20.04
CA LEU A 214 10.80 -1.63 18.83
C LEU A 214 9.43 -1.67 18.13
N VAL A 215 8.93 -2.88 17.85
CA VAL A 215 7.64 -3.08 17.18
C VAL A 215 6.49 -2.58 18.04
N GLY A 216 6.51 -2.87 19.34
CA GLY A 216 5.48 -2.50 20.31
C GLY A 216 5.38 -0.99 20.52
N LEU A 217 6.51 -0.31 20.77
CA LEU A 217 6.53 1.14 20.95
C LEU A 217 6.16 1.87 19.66
N MET A 218 6.60 1.38 18.49
CA MET A 218 6.18 1.98 17.23
C MET A 218 4.68 1.79 16.98
N SER A 219 4.14 0.59 17.23
CA SER A 219 2.71 0.30 17.10
C SER A 219 1.86 1.17 18.03
N LEU A 220 2.30 1.33 19.28
CA LEU A 220 1.66 2.22 20.25
C LEU A 220 1.72 3.68 19.80
N SER A 221 2.86 4.16 19.28
CA SER A 221 2.96 5.53 18.75
C SER A 221 2.00 5.79 17.59
N ILE A 222 1.73 4.79 16.75
CA ILE A 222 0.79 4.89 15.63
C ILE A 222 -0.66 4.85 16.16
N LEU A 223 -0.94 3.97 17.12
CA LEU A 223 -2.26 3.84 17.73
C LEU A 223 -2.67 5.13 18.46
N LEU A 224 -1.75 5.76 19.19
CA LEU A 224 -1.98 7.04 19.87
C LEU A 224 -2.40 8.15 18.90
N THR A 225 -1.90 8.17 17.67
CA THR A 225 -2.34 9.14 16.64
C THR A 225 -3.76 8.87 16.09
N GLY A 226 -4.52 7.95 16.69
CA GLY A 226 -5.81 7.49 16.17
C GLY A 226 -5.67 6.75 14.83
N SER A 227 -4.57 6.00 14.66
CA SER A 227 -4.26 5.30 13.42
C SER A 227 -4.06 3.80 13.66
N LYS A 228 -4.74 2.97 12.86
CA LYS A 228 -4.58 1.49 12.82
C LYS A 228 -3.58 0.99 11.77
N LEU A 229 -2.79 1.90 11.23
CA LEU A 229 -1.91 1.65 10.08
C LEU A 229 -0.80 0.64 10.42
N PHE A 230 -0.43 0.49 11.71
CA PHE A 230 0.60 -0.45 12.15
C PHE A 230 0.26 -1.91 11.83
N ILE A 231 -1.01 -2.33 11.95
CA ILE A 231 -1.43 -3.71 11.65
C ILE A 231 -1.23 -3.99 10.16
N LEU A 232 -1.65 -3.03 9.32
CA LEU A 232 -1.50 -3.13 7.88
C LEU A 232 -0.03 -3.15 7.47
N LEU A 233 0.82 -2.31 8.07
CA LEU A 233 2.26 -2.32 7.80
C LEU A 233 2.91 -3.65 8.20
N LEU A 234 2.58 -4.18 9.37
CA LEU A 234 3.16 -5.44 9.86
C LEU A 234 2.74 -6.62 8.99
N LEU A 235 1.45 -6.70 8.64
CA LEU A 235 0.92 -7.68 7.70
C LEU A 235 1.58 -7.55 6.33
N PHE A 236 1.75 -6.33 5.85
CA PHE A 236 2.37 -6.04 4.57
C PHE A 236 3.84 -6.48 4.55
N CYS A 237 4.62 -6.15 5.58
CA CYS A 237 6.00 -6.63 5.74
C CYS A 237 6.07 -8.16 5.68
N PHE A 238 5.19 -8.83 6.42
CA PHE A 238 5.15 -10.29 6.48
C PHE A 238 4.83 -10.92 5.13
N ILE A 239 3.83 -10.39 4.40
CA ILE A 239 3.44 -10.86 3.07
C ILE A 239 4.59 -10.68 2.08
N ILE A 240 5.21 -9.50 2.02
CA ILE A 240 6.30 -9.21 1.09
C ILE A 240 7.51 -10.09 1.35
N VAL A 241 7.92 -10.24 2.62
CA VAL A 241 9.02 -11.12 3.01
C VAL A 241 8.69 -12.57 2.65
N SER A 242 7.44 -13.00 2.85
CA SER A 242 6.98 -14.34 2.46
C SER A 242 7.00 -14.57 0.95
N ILE A 243 6.67 -13.56 0.14
CA ILE A 243 6.78 -13.61 -1.33
C ILE A 243 8.25 -13.76 -1.72
N LEU A 244 9.14 -12.95 -1.14
CA LEU A 244 10.58 -12.97 -1.42
C LEU A 244 11.23 -14.32 -1.12
N PHE A 245 10.97 -14.87 0.06
CA PHE A 245 11.51 -16.17 0.48
C PHE A 245 10.68 -17.38 0.00
N ASN A 246 9.60 -17.15 -0.76
CA ASN A 246 8.69 -18.19 -1.25
C ASN A 246 8.14 -19.10 -0.14
N TYR A 247 7.82 -18.51 1.01
CA TYR A 247 7.42 -19.27 2.18
C TYR A 247 6.10 -20.01 1.93
N LYS A 248 6.02 -21.26 2.39
CA LYS A 248 4.83 -22.12 2.22
C LYS A 248 4.09 -22.23 3.55
N PHE A 249 2.83 -21.81 3.56
CA PHE A 249 1.94 -21.86 4.72
C PHE A 249 1.02 -23.06 4.66
N ASN A 250 0.77 -23.71 5.80
CA ASN A 250 -0.31 -24.68 5.91
C ASN A 250 -1.65 -23.93 5.87
N VAL A 251 -2.60 -24.39 5.03
CA VAL A 251 -3.92 -23.77 4.83
C VAL A 251 -4.64 -23.53 6.16
N PHE A 252 -4.68 -24.52 7.05
CA PHE A 252 -5.34 -24.37 8.36
C PHE A 252 -4.67 -23.32 9.27
N LYS A 253 -3.33 -23.22 9.23
CA LYS A 253 -2.61 -22.21 10.00
C LYS A 253 -2.84 -20.81 9.42
N PHE A 254 -2.89 -20.70 8.10
CA PHE A 254 -3.17 -19.46 7.40
C PHE A 254 -4.59 -18.95 7.69
N LEU A 255 -5.60 -19.84 7.67
CA LEU A 255 -6.97 -19.50 8.05
C LEU A 255 -7.07 -19.01 9.49
N LYS A 256 -6.49 -19.73 10.45
CA LYS A 256 -6.46 -19.30 11.87
C LYS A 256 -5.80 -17.92 12.03
N LEU A 257 -4.65 -17.72 11.38
CA LEU A 257 -3.94 -16.43 11.38
C LEU A 257 -4.84 -15.32 10.80
N SER A 258 -5.51 -15.58 9.69
CA SER A 258 -6.41 -14.62 9.03
C SER A 258 -7.57 -14.20 9.93
N ILE A 259 -8.18 -15.16 10.65
CA ILE A 259 -9.24 -14.89 11.63
C ILE A 259 -8.71 -14.03 12.78
N SER A 260 -7.54 -14.39 13.35
CA SER A 260 -6.93 -13.61 14.42
C SER A 260 -6.62 -12.17 13.97
N ILE A 261 -6.07 -12.01 12.76
CA ILE A 261 -5.80 -10.69 12.17
C ILE A 261 -7.10 -9.89 11.99
N PHE A 262 -8.16 -10.54 11.50
CA PHE A 262 -9.46 -9.89 11.33
C PHE A 262 -10.01 -9.37 12.66
N ILE A 263 -9.96 -10.18 13.73
CA ILE A 263 -10.37 -9.77 15.08
C ILE A 263 -9.53 -8.58 15.57
N ILE A 264 -8.20 -8.64 15.43
CA ILE A 264 -7.30 -7.55 15.84
C ILE A 264 -7.60 -6.28 15.03
N LEU A 265 -7.91 -6.40 13.74
CA LEU A 265 -8.33 -5.27 12.91
C LEU A 265 -9.61 -4.64 13.44
N VAL A 266 -10.67 -5.41 13.67
CA VAL A 266 -11.94 -4.90 14.22
C VAL A 266 -11.72 -4.16 15.54
N ILE A 267 -10.98 -4.76 16.49
CA ILE A 267 -10.66 -4.14 17.78
C ILE A 267 -9.88 -2.83 17.57
N SER A 268 -8.89 -2.83 16.66
CA SER A 268 -8.10 -1.62 16.38
C SER A 268 -8.92 -0.48 15.76
N PHE A 269 -9.98 -0.80 15.01
CA PHE A 269 -10.90 0.20 14.47
C PHE A 269 -11.67 0.87 15.62
N ALA A 270 -12.21 0.08 16.56
CA ALA A 270 -12.91 0.58 17.72
C ALA A 270 -12.00 1.43 18.61
N VAL A 271 -10.84 0.92 18.97
CA VAL A 271 -9.83 1.66 19.77
C VAL A 271 -9.43 2.97 19.08
N SER A 272 -9.16 2.93 17.77
CA SER A 272 -8.80 4.12 17.00
C SER A 272 -9.93 5.14 16.94
N ALA A 273 -11.19 4.73 16.92
CA ALA A 273 -12.35 5.62 16.93
C ALA A 273 -12.52 6.28 18.30
N VAL A 274 -12.43 5.52 19.38
CA VAL A 274 -12.54 6.03 20.76
C VAL A 274 -11.43 7.05 21.06
N ILE A 275 -10.18 6.75 20.71
CA ILE A 275 -9.06 7.70 20.86
C ILE A 275 -9.34 8.98 20.06
N LYS A 276 -9.91 8.87 18.86
CA LYS A 276 -10.13 10.01 17.98
C LYS A 276 -11.29 10.91 18.44
N PHE A 277 -12.39 10.33 18.94
CA PHE A 277 -13.65 11.06 19.12
C PHE A 277 -14.05 11.29 20.56
N GLN A 278 -13.49 10.54 21.51
CA GLN A 278 -13.94 10.60 22.90
C GLN A 278 -12.85 11.00 23.89
N ASN A 279 -11.56 10.93 23.52
CA ASN A 279 -10.42 11.32 24.38
C ASN A 279 -10.64 10.95 25.87
N PRO A 280 -10.87 9.67 26.18
CA PRO A 280 -11.34 9.28 27.51
C PRO A 280 -10.31 9.62 28.60
N SER A 281 -10.81 10.14 29.72
CA SER A 281 -10.00 10.57 30.85
C SER A 281 -9.36 9.43 31.64
N ASN A 282 -9.90 8.21 31.55
CA ASN A 282 -9.38 7.04 32.27
C ASN A 282 -9.57 5.74 31.47
N LEU A 283 -8.96 4.65 31.96
CA LEU A 283 -8.93 3.35 31.29
C LEU A 283 -10.27 2.59 31.37
N PHE A 284 -11.07 2.81 32.41
CA PHE A 284 -12.37 2.15 32.56
C PHE A 284 -13.37 2.69 31.54
N ASP A 285 -13.46 4.01 31.44
CA ASP A 285 -14.29 4.70 30.44
C ASP A 285 -13.83 4.32 29.03
N PHE A 286 -12.52 4.25 28.78
CA PHE A 286 -11.99 3.77 27.51
C PHE A 286 -12.47 2.35 27.15
N VAL A 287 -12.45 1.40 28.09
CA VAL A 287 -12.91 0.02 27.82
C VAL A 287 -14.41 -0.02 27.55
N VAL A 288 -15.21 0.70 28.32
CA VAL A 288 -16.67 0.81 28.13
C VAL A 288 -16.99 1.40 26.77
N TYR A 289 -16.33 2.51 26.41
CA TYR A 289 -16.50 3.13 25.10
C TYR A 289 -16.10 2.23 23.93
N VAL A 290 -15.02 1.45 24.08
CA VAL A 290 -14.61 0.47 23.07
C VAL A 290 -15.62 -0.67 22.97
N SER A 291 -16.20 -1.15 24.09
CA SER A 291 -17.24 -2.19 24.04
C SER A 291 -18.52 -1.69 23.39
N ASP A 292 -18.96 -0.48 23.74
CA ASP A 292 -20.18 0.14 23.19
C ASP A 292 -20.04 0.38 21.68
N TYR A 293 -18.82 0.67 21.21
CA TYR A 293 -18.55 0.81 19.79
C TYR A 293 -18.58 -0.53 19.04
N ILE A 294 -18.19 -1.64 19.70
CA ILE A 294 -18.16 -2.99 19.10
C ILE A 294 -19.54 -3.68 19.13
N ASP A 295 -20.48 -3.20 19.95
CA ASP A 295 -21.81 -3.79 20.07
C ASP A 295 -22.57 -3.86 18.73
N SER A 296 -23.49 -4.82 18.64
CA SER A 296 -24.10 -5.29 17.38
C SER A 296 -24.75 -4.21 16.51
N ASN A 297 -25.26 -3.13 17.11
CA ASN A 297 -25.86 -2.00 16.40
C ASN A 297 -24.81 -1.08 15.72
N ASN A 298 -23.56 -1.08 16.19
CA ASN A 298 -22.46 -0.28 15.65
C ASN A 298 -21.49 -1.11 14.79
N PHE A 299 -21.52 -2.44 14.88
CA PHE A 299 -20.64 -3.30 14.08
C PHE A 299 -20.85 -3.13 12.56
N ILE A 300 -22.09 -2.95 12.12
CA ILE A 300 -22.43 -2.66 10.72
C ILE A 300 -21.84 -1.30 10.31
N ILE A 301 -21.92 -0.29 11.18
CA ILE A 301 -21.35 1.05 10.97
C ILE A 301 -19.81 0.98 10.91
N ILE A 302 -19.17 0.12 11.73
CA ILE A 302 -17.73 -0.14 11.65
C ILE A 302 -17.38 -0.78 10.31
N LEU A 303 -18.13 -1.80 9.88
CA LEU A 303 -17.94 -2.44 8.57
C LEU A 303 -18.15 -1.45 7.41
N ASP A 304 -19.14 -0.57 7.51
CA ASP A 304 -19.33 0.52 6.56
C ASP A 304 -18.18 1.52 6.60
N SER A 305 -17.65 1.87 7.78
CA SER A 305 -16.45 2.72 7.90
C SER A 305 -15.17 2.05 7.33
N ILE A 306 -15.13 0.71 7.32
CA ILE A 306 -14.07 -0.10 6.71
C ILE A 306 -14.21 -0.09 5.18
N SER A 307 -15.44 -0.26 4.68
CA SER A 307 -15.77 -0.40 3.26
C SER A 307 -15.88 0.94 2.52
N SER A 308 -16.13 2.03 3.25
CA SER A 308 -16.35 3.41 2.77
C SER A 308 -15.10 4.15 2.27
N ARG A 309 -14.04 3.44 1.90
CA ARG A 309 -12.84 4.05 1.32
C ARG A 309 -12.77 3.70 -0.15
N PHE A 310 -12.94 4.74 -0.97
CA PHE A 310 -12.77 4.73 -2.42
C PHE A 310 -11.41 4.16 -2.81
N ILE A 311 -11.38 2.98 -3.45
CA ILE A 311 -10.12 2.32 -3.80
C ILE A 311 -10.27 1.60 -5.14
N GLY A 312 -9.34 1.87 -6.07
CA GLY A 312 -9.19 1.10 -7.30
C GLY A 312 -10.42 1.11 -8.20
N LEU A 313 -11.22 0.02 -8.20
CA LEU A 313 -12.34 -0.15 -9.13
C LEU A 313 -13.44 0.92 -8.97
N ASP A 314 -13.82 1.30 -7.75
CA ASP A 314 -14.86 2.34 -7.56
C ASP A 314 -14.41 3.67 -8.19
N GLY A 315 -13.13 4.01 -7.98
CA GLY A 315 -12.50 5.20 -8.53
C GLY A 315 -12.41 5.18 -10.06
N TYR A 316 -12.15 4.01 -10.64
CA TYR A 316 -12.14 3.83 -12.09
C TYR A 316 -13.53 4.01 -12.72
N ILE A 317 -14.58 3.40 -12.14
CA ILE A 317 -15.97 3.55 -12.61
C ILE A 317 -16.37 5.03 -12.64
N LEU A 318 -16.06 5.77 -11.58
CA LEU A 318 -16.30 7.21 -11.56
C LEU A 318 -15.51 7.99 -12.59
N SER A 319 -14.21 7.69 -12.70
CA SER A 319 -13.33 8.36 -13.66
C SER A 319 -13.86 8.22 -15.07
N LYS A 320 -14.33 7.02 -15.42
CA LYS A 320 -14.97 6.73 -16.70
C LYS A 320 -16.20 7.62 -16.92
N ASN A 321 -17.07 7.74 -15.93
CA ASN A 321 -18.26 8.60 -16.04
C ASN A 321 -17.90 10.07 -16.21
N PHE A 322 -16.88 10.59 -15.50
CA PHE A 322 -16.45 11.97 -15.67
C PHE A 322 -15.94 12.26 -17.09
N VAL A 323 -15.12 11.36 -17.64
CA VAL A 323 -14.64 11.49 -19.02
C VAL A 323 -15.79 11.41 -20.01
N THR A 324 -16.74 10.49 -19.80
CA THR A 324 -17.88 10.32 -20.72
C THR A 324 -18.81 11.54 -20.69
N ASN A 325 -18.91 12.23 -19.55
CA ASN A 325 -19.76 13.40 -19.35
C ASN A 325 -19.05 14.75 -19.63
N GLY A 326 -17.79 14.74 -20.11
CA GLY A 326 -17.06 15.97 -20.48
C GLY A 326 -16.66 16.86 -19.30
N VAL A 327 -16.47 16.28 -18.10
CA VAL A 327 -15.95 16.98 -16.90
C VAL A 327 -14.42 16.82 -16.81
N ASP A 328 -13.79 16.30 -17.87
CA ASP A 328 -12.38 15.94 -17.90
C ASP A 328 -11.45 17.13 -17.99
N GLU A 329 -11.80 18.26 -18.61
CA GLU A 329 -10.88 19.40 -18.76
C GLU A 329 -10.33 19.91 -17.41
N VAL A 330 -11.20 20.20 -16.44
CA VAL A 330 -10.80 20.71 -15.10
C VAL A 330 -10.00 19.67 -14.31
N MET A 331 -10.37 18.39 -14.44
CA MET A 331 -9.69 17.30 -13.74
C MET A 331 -8.36 16.92 -14.41
N SER A 332 -8.25 17.04 -15.73
CA SER A 332 -7.05 16.75 -16.49
C SER A 332 -5.91 17.70 -16.13
N ASP A 333 -6.22 18.97 -15.84
CA ASP A 333 -5.24 19.93 -15.35
C ASP A 333 -4.65 19.48 -14.00
N VAL A 334 -5.50 19.04 -13.07
CA VAL A 334 -5.12 18.59 -11.73
C VAL A 334 -4.29 17.30 -11.76
N TYR A 335 -4.66 16.36 -12.64
CA TYR A 335 -3.98 15.08 -12.82
C TYR A 335 -2.85 15.13 -13.85
N GLY A 336 -2.64 16.30 -14.46
CA GLY A 336 -1.62 16.54 -15.45
C GLY A 336 -0.22 16.27 -14.90
N LEU A 337 0.67 15.82 -15.79
CA LEU A 337 2.04 15.48 -15.44
C LEU A 337 2.80 16.66 -14.83
N GLN A 338 2.61 17.86 -15.37
CA GLN A 338 3.25 19.07 -14.86
C GLN A 338 2.80 19.37 -13.42
N GLN A 339 1.50 19.43 -13.15
CA GLN A 339 0.99 19.69 -11.80
C GLN A 339 1.41 18.59 -10.81
N THR A 340 1.38 17.34 -11.25
CA THR A 340 1.86 16.20 -10.45
C THR A 340 3.32 16.40 -10.06
N LEU A 341 4.20 16.76 -11.00
CA LEU A 341 5.63 16.99 -10.72
C LEU A 341 5.86 18.15 -9.76
N VAL A 342 5.20 19.30 -9.94
CA VAL A 342 5.35 20.44 -9.03
C VAL A 342 4.88 20.04 -7.61
N ARG A 343 3.78 19.29 -7.49
CA ARG A 343 3.29 18.80 -6.19
C ARG A 343 4.21 17.74 -5.55
N VAL A 344 4.90 16.92 -6.34
CA VAL A 344 5.97 16.04 -5.82
C VAL A 344 7.07 16.89 -5.17
N VAL A 345 7.46 18.00 -5.81
CA VAL A 345 8.48 18.92 -5.28
C VAL A 345 7.99 19.60 -3.99
N ASP A 346 6.76 20.13 -3.95
CA ASP A 346 6.12 20.68 -2.74
C ASP A 346 6.09 19.65 -1.59
N TYR A 347 5.94 18.37 -1.92
CA TYR A 347 5.93 17.31 -0.93
C TYR A 347 7.31 17.03 -0.35
N ILE A 348 8.36 17.09 -1.18
CA ILE A 348 9.75 16.81 -0.80
C ILE A 348 10.37 17.98 -0.04
N ILE A 349 10.11 19.21 -0.47
CA ILE A 349 10.67 20.43 0.12
C ILE A 349 9.65 21.02 1.10
N PRO A 350 9.78 20.77 2.42
CA PRO A 350 8.90 21.43 3.38
C PRO A 350 9.05 22.95 3.24
N PHE A 351 7.93 23.68 3.24
CA PHE A 351 7.82 25.14 3.09
C PHE A 351 7.95 25.72 1.67
N GLY A 352 8.24 24.91 0.66
CA GLY A 352 8.00 25.30 -0.73
C GLY A 352 6.51 25.22 -1.02
N LYS A 353 5.81 26.36 -1.09
CA LYS A 353 4.49 26.41 -1.74
C LYS A 353 4.72 26.82 -3.19
N PHE A 354 5.16 25.89 -4.02
CA PHE A 354 5.32 26.14 -5.45
C PHE A 354 3.97 26.04 -6.19
N THR A 355 2.92 25.55 -5.54
CA THR A 355 1.55 25.52 -6.09
C THR A 355 0.50 25.97 -5.07
N ASP A 356 -0.44 26.80 -5.51
CA ASP A 356 -1.71 27.07 -4.82
C ASP A 356 -2.81 26.04 -5.18
N SER A 357 -2.48 25.07 -6.03
CA SER A 357 -3.42 24.07 -6.54
C SER A 357 -3.71 22.95 -5.53
N ILE A 358 -4.94 22.46 -5.56
CA ILE A 358 -5.43 21.39 -4.67
C ILE A 358 -4.74 20.07 -5.04
N GLY A 359 -3.99 19.44 -4.13
CA GLY A 359 -3.33 18.15 -4.38
C GLY A 359 -4.27 17.06 -4.92
N THR A 360 -3.78 16.08 -5.68
CA THR A 360 -4.66 15.17 -6.47
C THR A 360 -5.72 14.47 -5.61
N GLY A 361 -5.33 13.91 -4.47
CA GLY A 361 -6.27 13.29 -3.53
C GLY A 361 -7.26 14.26 -2.87
N LYS A 362 -6.88 15.54 -2.72
CA LYS A 362 -7.80 16.60 -2.28
C LYS A 362 -8.73 17.04 -3.42
N ALA A 363 -8.26 17.00 -4.67
CA ALA A 363 -9.07 17.34 -5.82
C ALA A 363 -10.13 16.27 -6.09
N VAL A 364 -9.84 14.97 -5.85
CA VAL A 364 -10.90 13.94 -5.81
C VAL A 364 -11.98 14.33 -4.81
N SER A 365 -11.60 14.70 -3.57
CA SER A 365 -12.60 15.06 -2.56
C SER A 365 -13.41 16.32 -2.91
N VAL A 366 -12.83 17.27 -3.66
CA VAL A 366 -13.47 18.56 -3.99
C VAL A 366 -14.29 18.49 -5.29
N TYR A 367 -13.86 17.74 -6.29
CA TYR A 367 -14.50 17.69 -7.60
C TYR A 367 -15.40 16.46 -7.80
N VAL A 368 -15.26 15.40 -7.00
CA VAL A 368 -16.20 14.27 -7.05
C VAL A 368 -17.56 14.65 -6.42
N PHE A 369 -17.64 15.70 -5.59
CA PHE A 369 -18.90 16.22 -5.07
C PHE A 369 -18.90 17.74 -4.97
N GLY A 370 -19.78 18.40 -5.73
CA GLY A 370 -20.04 19.83 -5.60
C GLY A 370 -20.81 20.18 -4.32
N PHE A 371 -20.20 19.99 -3.14
CA PHE A 371 -20.82 20.31 -1.85
C PHE A 371 -19.85 20.83 -0.77
N ASP A 372 -20.46 21.46 0.24
CA ASP A 372 -19.86 22.21 1.35
C ASP A 372 -18.74 21.48 2.11
N MET A 373 -17.76 22.27 2.57
CA MET A 373 -16.51 21.83 3.19
C MET A 373 -16.64 21.03 4.50
N ASP A 374 -17.86 20.80 4.99
CA ASP A 374 -18.11 20.28 6.34
C ASP A 374 -18.01 18.75 6.44
N HIS A 375 -18.06 18.02 5.31
CA HIS A 375 -17.89 16.56 5.27
C HIS A 375 -16.90 16.10 4.19
N LEU A 376 -15.61 16.37 4.41
CA LEU A 376 -14.52 15.88 3.55
C LEU A 376 -14.35 14.36 3.68
N PHE A 377 -14.96 13.59 2.77
CA PHE A 377 -14.62 12.17 2.58
C PHE A 377 -13.43 12.03 1.64
N GLY A 378 -12.37 11.34 2.08
CA GLY A 378 -11.16 11.15 1.29
C GLY A 378 -11.28 10.00 0.30
N GLY A 379 -11.23 10.29 -1.00
CA GLY A 379 -11.28 9.29 -2.07
C GLY A 379 -10.03 9.10 -2.91
N ALA A 380 -9.95 7.92 -3.50
CA ALA A 380 -8.78 7.45 -4.21
C ALA A 380 -9.22 6.77 -5.51
N LEU A 381 -8.75 7.30 -6.63
CA LEU A 381 -9.16 6.87 -7.97
C LEU A 381 -8.53 5.54 -8.39
N GLY A 382 -7.44 5.15 -7.72
CA GLY A 382 -6.54 4.11 -8.19
C GLY A 382 -5.72 4.56 -9.40
N VAL A 383 -4.72 3.75 -9.75
CA VAL A 383 -3.81 4.08 -10.87
C VAL A 383 -4.56 4.27 -12.19
N PHE A 384 -5.50 3.40 -12.55
CA PHE A 384 -6.14 3.49 -13.87
C PHE A 384 -7.14 4.62 -13.95
N GLY A 385 -7.90 4.90 -12.89
CA GLY A 385 -8.76 6.08 -12.85
C GLY A 385 -7.96 7.38 -13.00
N SER A 386 -6.82 7.47 -12.30
CA SER A 386 -5.93 8.63 -12.37
C SER A 386 -5.29 8.80 -13.75
N LEU A 387 -4.84 7.71 -14.39
CA LEU A 387 -4.29 7.74 -15.74
C LEU A 387 -5.37 8.07 -16.79
N LEU A 388 -6.59 7.58 -16.62
CA LEU A 388 -7.71 7.86 -17.51
C LEU A 388 -8.07 9.35 -17.49
N ILE A 389 -8.13 9.97 -16.31
CA ILE A 389 -8.41 11.40 -16.19
C ILE A 389 -7.24 12.25 -16.68
N GLY A 390 -6.01 11.88 -16.32
CA GLY A 390 -4.83 12.65 -16.70
C GLY A 390 -4.47 12.56 -18.19
N ASN A 391 -4.90 11.50 -18.88
CA ASN A 391 -4.63 11.31 -20.31
C ASN A 391 -5.65 10.37 -20.97
N SER A 392 -6.89 10.84 -21.11
CA SER A 392 -8.02 10.05 -21.63
C SER A 392 -7.80 9.51 -23.05
N THR A 393 -7.06 10.25 -23.88
CA THR A 393 -6.77 9.90 -25.29
C THR A 393 -5.65 8.88 -25.46
N PHE A 394 -4.72 8.78 -24.52
CA PHE A 394 -3.57 7.87 -24.58
C PHE A 394 -3.42 7.00 -23.33
N VAL A 395 -4.53 6.67 -22.67
CA VAL A 395 -4.53 5.91 -21.41
C VAL A 395 -3.82 4.56 -21.57
N GLU A 396 -3.98 3.86 -22.69
CA GLU A 396 -3.32 2.59 -22.98
C GLU A 396 -1.79 2.75 -23.03
N PHE A 397 -1.29 3.82 -23.65
CA PHE A 397 0.15 4.11 -23.70
C PHE A 397 0.69 4.46 -22.32
N ALA A 398 -0.08 5.20 -21.52
CA ALA A 398 0.31 5.52 -20.14
C ALA A 398 0.37 4.27 -19.26
N VAL A 399 -0.60 3.36 -19.39
CA VAL A 399 -0.62 2.06 -18.71
C VAL A 399 0.54 1.17 -19.14
N PHE A 400 0.83 1.12 -20.44
CA PHE A 400 1.98 0.41 -21.00
C PHE A 400 3.31 0.96 -20.45
N GLY A 401 3.47 2.29 -20.48
CA GLY A 401 4.64 2.99 -19.93
C GLY A 401 4.81 2.76 -18.42
N TYR A 402 3.70 2.70 -17.67
CA TYR A 402 3.75 2.33 -16.26
C TYR A 402 4.28 0.90 -16.06
N GLY A 403 3.86 -0.05 -16.91
CA GLY A 403 4.44 -1.39 -16.95
C GLY A 403 5.96 -1.40 -17.16
N ILE A 404 6.45 -0.62 -18.13
CA ILE A 404 7.88 -0.44 -18.41
C ILE A 404 8.61 0.09 -17.17
N PHE A 405 8.08 1.15 -16.56
CA PHE A 405 8.68 1.82 -15.40
C PHE A 405 8.83 0.87 -14.21
N ILE A 406 7.77 0.11 -13.87
CA ILE A 406 7.81 -0.86 -12.78
C ILE A 406 8.85 -1.96 -13.03
N SER A 407 8.91 -2.48 -14.27
CA SER A 407 9.89 -3.49 -14.66
C SER A 407 11.33 -2.98 -14.54
N PHE A 408 11.57 -1.75 -14.99
CA PHE A 408 12.87 -1.09 -14.88
C PHE A 408 13.33 -0.95 -13.43
N ILE A 409 12.43 -0.57 -12.51
CA ILE A 409 12.79 -0.45 -11.09
C ILE A 409 13.15 -1.80 -10.49
N TYR A 410 12.40 -2.87 -10.75
CA TYR A 410 12.77 -4.20 -10.24
C TYR A 410 14.10 -4.71 -10.82
N LEU A 411 14.41 -4.35 -12.07
CA LEU A 411 15.73 -4.60 -12.65
C LEU A 411 16.83 -3.83 -11.90
N LEU A 412 16.62 -2.55 -11.59
CA LEU A 412 17.57 -1.76 -10.77
C LEU A 412 17.76 -2.37 -9.38
N LEU A 413 16.67 -2.73 -8.70
CA LEU A 413 16.71 -3.38 -7.39
C LEU A 413 17.52 -4.69 -7.41
N SER A 414 17.44 -5.44 -8.52
CA SER A 414 18.19 -6.68 -8.64
C SER A 414 19.71 -6.50 -8.61
N ARG A 415 20.21 -5.30 -8.97
CA ARG A 415 21.65 -4.95 -8.97
C ARG A 415 22.21 -4.59 -7.59
N ILE A 416 21.36 -4.38 -6.59
CA ILE A 416 21.84 -4.07 -5.23
C ILE A 416 22.67 -5.26 -4.74
N PHE A 417 23.91 -5.01 -4.33
CA PHE A 417 24.82 -6.10 -3.93
C PHE A 417 24.45 -6.70 -2.57
N ASP A 418 24.01 -5.88 -1.62
CA ASP A 418 23.63 -6.34 -0.29
C ASP A 418 22.20 -6.92 -0.29
N ASP A 419 22.07 -8.19 0.09
CA ASP A 419 20.80 -8.93 0.11
C ASP A 419 19.77 -8.31 1.06
N ASP A 420 20.19 -7.70 2.17
CA ASP A 420 19.30 -7.11 3.17
C ASP A 420 18.77 -5.76 2.71
N LEU A 421 19.64 -4.91 2.14
CA LEU A 421 19.22 -3.67 1.48
C LEU A 421 18.27 -3.96 0.33
N LYS A 422 18.54 -4.99 -0.45
CA LYS A 422 17.65 -5.42 -1.53
C LYS A 422 16.26 -5.77 -1.02
N ILE A 423 16.14 -6.48 0.11
CA ILE A 423 14.85 -6.79 0.74
C ILE A 423 14.14 -5.52 1.19
N ILE A 424 14.84 -4.59 1.84
CA ILE A 424 14.28 -3.31 2.32
C ILE A 424 13.77 -2.48 1.14
N PHE A 425 14.58 -2.28 0.10
CA PHE A 425 14.17 -1.51 -1.07
C PHE A 425 13.07 -2.20 -1.88
N PHE A 426 13.09 -3.54 -1.96
CA PHE A 426 11.99 -4.31 -2.55
C PHE A 426 10.68 -4.06 -1.78
N TYR A 427 10.73 -4.03 -0.45
CA TYR A 427 9.58 -3.72 0.38
C TYR A 427 9.08 -2.29 0.18
N ILE A 428 9.97 -1.29 0.25
CA ILE A 428 9.61 0.12 0.07
C ILE A 428 8.94 0.32 -1.30
N PHE A 429 9.51 -0.27 -2.35
CA PHE A 429 8.94 -0.16 -3.69
C PHE A 429 7.61 -0.93 -3.84
N SER A 430 7.51 -2.12 -3.25
CA SER A 430 6.26 -2.89 -3.22
C SER A 430 5.13 -2.16 -2.48
N TYR A 431 5.47 -1.44 -1.40
CA TYR A 431 4.55 -0.59 -0.65
C TYR A 431 4.02 0.55 -1.53
N PHE A 432 4.94 1.27 -2.18
CA PHE A 432 4.62 2.32 -3.15
C PHE A 432 3.70 1.78 -4.25
N LEU A 433 4.03 0.62 -4.82
CA LEU A 433 3.29 0.02 -5.91
C LEU A 433 1.84 -0.27 -5.51
N ILE A 434 1.63 -0.98 -4.40
CA ILE A 434 0.27 -1.32 -3.94
C ILE A 434 -0.52 -0.05 -3.61
N HIS A 435 0.10 0.92 -2.96
CA HIS A 435 -0.56 2.21 -2.69
C HIS A 435 -0.89 2.98 -3.97
N SER A 436 -0.05 2.93 -5.00
CA SER A 436 -0.33 3.55 -6.29
C SER A 436 -1.52 2.87 -6.98
N PHE A 437 -1.55 1.53 -6.99
CA PHE A 437 -2.68 0.79 -7.57
C PHE A 437 -3.99 1.09 -6.85
N MET A 438 -3.96 1.15 -5.52
CA MET A 438 -5.14 1.42 -4.68
C MET A 438 -5.60 2.88 -4.74
N SER A 439 -4.67 3.84 -4.69
CA SER A 439 -5.01 5.25 -4.46
C SER A 439 -4.87 6.18 -5.67
N GLY A 440 -3.89 5.94 -6.55
CA GLY A 440 -3.63 6.83 -7.68
C GLY A 440 -2.99 8.19 -7.34
N ASN A 441 -2.73 8.48 -6.07
CA ASN A 441 -2.11 9.76 -5.61
C ASN A 441 -0.60 9.81 -5.90
N PHE A 442 -0.23 9.93 -7.18
CA PHE A 442 1.16 9.89 -7.62
C PHE A 442 2.02 11.01 -7.02
N ASP A 443 1.48 12.22 -6.89
CA ASP A 443 2.16 13.38 -6.31
C ASP A 443 2.69 13.10 -4.89
N ARG A 444 1.83 12.60 -4.02
CA ARG A 444 2.18 12.25 -2.64
C ARG A 444 3.03 11.00 -2.56
N LEU A 445 2.71 9.97 -3.35
CA LEU A 445 3.37 8.67 -3.25
C LEU A 445 4.80 8.69 -3.77
N ILE A 446 5.08 9.40 -4.86
CA ILE A 446 6.44 9.56 -5.39
C ILE A 446 7.29 10.37 -4.42
N GLY A 447 6.75 11.46 -3.87
CA GLY A 447 7.44 12.25 -2.84
C GLY A 447 7.78 11.42 -1.60
N LEU A 448 6.83 10.62 -1.09
CA LEU A 448 7.07 9.67 0.00
C LEU A 448 8.12 8.61 -0.34
N LEU A 449 8.10 8.07 -1.57
CA LEU A 449 9.06 7.08 -2.02
C LEU A 449 10.49 7.65 -2.00
N ILE A 450 10.68 8.86 -2.54
CA ILE A 450 11.98 9.55 -2.57
C ILE A 450 12.49 9.79 -1.14
N ILE A 451 11.64 10.35 -0.27
CA ILE A 451 11.99 10.58 1.14
C ILE A 451 12.40 9.27 1.82
N LYS A 452 11.66 8.18 1.62
CA LYS A 452 11.97 6.88 2.22
C LYS A 452 13.30 6.31 1.73
N ILE A 453 13.60 6.43 0.44
CA ILE A 453 14.88 5.99 -0.13
C ILE A 453 16.03 6.78 0.51
N VAL A 454 15.91 8.11 0.55
CA VAL A 454 16.92 9.00 1.14
C VAL A 454 17.13 8.69 2.62
N LEU A 455 16.06 8.58 3.41
CA LEU A 455 16.14 8.24 4.84
C LEU A 455 16.79 6.89 5.09
N THR A 456 16.48 5.88 4.26
CA THR A 456 17.11 4.55 4.36
C THR A 456 18.63 4.68 4.19
N ILE A 457 19.09 5.43 3.19
CA ILE A 457 20.51 5.68 2.94
C ILE A 457 21.16 6.44 4.10
N VAL A 458 20.49 7.49 4.60
CA VAL A 458 20.97 8.30 5.73
C VAL A 458 21.16 7.45 6.98
N TYR A 459 20.21 6.57 7.32
CA TYR A 459 20.32 5.72 8.50
C TYR A 459 21.41 4.67 8.41
N ILE A 460 21.65 4.12 7.21
CA ILE A 460 22.81 3.25 6.98
C ILE A 460 24.10 4.02 7.24
N TYR A 461 24.21 5.24 6.70
CA TYR A 461 25.41 6.06 6.82
C TYR A 461 25.68 6.51 8.27
N ILE A 462 24.66 7.00 8.99
CA ILE A 462 24.78 7.37 10.41
C ILE A 462 25.19 6.15 11.24
N SER A 463 24.59 4.99 10.99
CA SER A 463 24.91 3.76 11.71
C SER A 463 26.35 3.31 11.48
N PHE A 464 26.88 3.50 10.27
CA PHE A 464 28.29 3.26 9.95
C PHE A 464 29.21 4.16 10.79
N ILE A 465 28.94 5.48 10.83
CA ILE A 465 29.74 6.44 11.60
C ILE A 465 29.75 6.09 13.09
N LEU A 466 28.56 5.90 13.69
CA LEU A 466 28.43 5.62 15.13
C LEU A 466 29.16 4.35 15.56
N THR A 467 29.30 3.39 14.65
CA THR A 467 29.95 2.11 14.94
C THR A 467 31.46 2.22 14.79
N LYS A 468 31.95 3.04 13.85
CA LYS A 468 33.38 3.32 13.68
C LYS A 468 33.96 4.08 14.88
N VAL A 469 33.20 5.04 15.44
CA VAL A 469 33.61 5.82 16.62
C VAL A 469 33.80 4.95 17.87
N LYS A 470 33.18 3.77 17.96
CA LYS A 470 33.37 2.84 19.10
C LYS A 470 34.57 1.92 18.97
N LEU A 471 35.19 1.85 17.79
CA LEU A 471 36.34 0.97 17.51
C LEU A 471 37.69 1.71 17.54
N ASN A 472 37.64 3.05 17.61
CA ASN A 472 38.76 3.94 17.92
C ASN A 472 38.62 4.40 19.36
#